data_AF-A0A2C5ZRG4-F1
#
_entry.id   AF-A0A2C5ZRG4-F1
#
_cell.length_a   1.000
_cell.length_b   1.000
_cell.length_c   1.000
_cell.angle_alpha   90.00
_cell.angle_beta   90.00
_cell.angle_gamma   90.00
#
_symmetry.space_group_name_H-M   'P 1'
#
loop_
_entity.id
_entity.type
_entity.pdbx_description
1 polymer ?
#
loop_
_entity_poly.entity_id
_entity_poly.type
_entity_poly.pdbx_seq_one_letter_code
_entity_poly.pdbx_strand_id
1 'polypeptide(L)'
;MARYTPARPGDRTVVDALHPFVEVLARTGDVAAAALAAKAAADETRGMRASLGRAVYVGGTGFEQVPDPGAWGLACFFLGLAGGE
;
A
#
# COMPACT_ATOMS: atom_id res chain seq x y z
N MET A 1 7.74 -6.17 10.74
CA MET A 1 7.02 -4.89 10.96
C MET A 1 6.48 -4.86 12.39
N ALA A 2 5.98 -3.72 12.90
CA ALA A 2 5.30 -3.55 14.20
C ALA A 2 6.07 -2.97 15.41
N ARG A 3 7.34 -2.58 15.30
CA ARG A 3 8.05 -1.91 16.43
C ARG A 3 7.57 -0.48 16.70
N TYR A 4 7.13 0.21 15.65
CA TYR A 4 6.85 1.66 15.70
C TYR A 4 5.41 2.01 15.28
N THR A 5 4.65 1.04 14.80
CA THR A 5 3.24 1.22 14.40
C THR A 5 2.51 -0.11 14.55
N PRO A 6 1.24 -0.13 15.01
CA PRO A 6 0.45 -1.34 15.05
C PRO A 6 -0.08 -1.79 13.68
N ALA A 7 0.14 -1.01 12.61
CA ALA A 7 -0.44 -1.24 11.28
C ALA A 7 -0.09 -2.62 10.70
N ARG A 8 -1.10 -3.25 10.12
CA ARG A 8 -1.09 -4.55 9.45
C ARG A 8 -1.71 -4.41 8.05
N PRO A 9 -1.47 -5.39 7.15
CA PRO A 9 -2.25 -5.48 5.93
C PRO A 9 -3.76 -5.46 6.24
N GLY A 10 -4.51 -4.64 5.51
CA GLY A 10 -5.94 -4.36 5.69
C GLY A 10 -6.25 -3.08 6.49
N ASP A 11 -5.26 -2.42 7.11
CA ASP A 11 -5.51 -1.23 7.93
C ASP A 11 -5.65 0.08 7.13
N ARG A 12 -5.50 0.01 5.80
CA ARG A 12 -5.50 1.15 4.87
C ARG A 12 -4.37 2.13 5.18
N THR A 13 -3.14 1.66 5.00
CA THR A 13 -1.90 2.41 5.25
C THR A 13 -0.81 2.03 4.26
N VAL A 14 0.37 2.68 4.35
CA VAL A 14 1.58 2.30 3.60
C VAL A 14 1.97 0.82 3.74
N VAL A 15 1.54 0.14 4.81
CA VAL A 15 1.81 -1.29 5.04
C VAL A 15 1.16 -2.16 3.95
N ASP A 16 0.01 -1.74 3.42
CA ASP A 16 -0.72 -2.47 2.38
C ASP A 16 0.09 -2.59 1.08
N ALA A 17 0.90 -1.58 0.75
CA ALA A 17 1.81 -1.64 -0.39
C ALA A 17 3.16 -2.30 -0.02
N LEU A 18 3.69 -2.02 1.17
CA LEU A 18 5.02 -2.47 1.59
C LEU A 18 5.09 -3.99 1.83
N HIS A 19 4.08 -4.56 2.46
CA HIS A 19 4.05 -6.00 2.78
C HIS A 19 4.14 -6.89 1.51
N PRO A 20 3.27 -6.74 0.50
CA PRO A 20 3.34 -7.56 -0.71
C PRO A 20 4.59 -7.30 -1.53
N PHE A 21 5.12 -6.07 -1.56
CA PHE A 21 6.42 -5.79 -2.17
C PHE A 21 7.52 -6.67 -1.58
N VAL A 22 7.66 -6.67 -0.24
CA VAL A 22 8.70 -7.42 0.45
C VAL A 22 8.51 -8.92 0.27
N GLU A 23 7.28 -9.43 0.36
CA GLU A 23 7.01 -10.86 0.15
C GLU A 23 7.39 -11.33 -1.26
N VAL A 24 6.95 -10.60 -2.30
CA VAL A 24 7.25 -10.97 -3.68
C VAL A 24 8.74 -10.84 -3.97
N LEU A 25 9.38 -9.77 -3.51
CA LEU A 25 10.83 -9.59 -3.68
C LEU A 25 11.62 -10.69 -2.98
N ALA A 26 11.25 -11.05 -1.75
CA ALA A 26 11.94 -12.10 -1.00
C ALA A 26 11.79 -13.49 -1.65
N ARG A 27 10.64 -13.76 -2.30
CA ARG A 27 10.38 -15.04 -2.97
C ARG A 27 11.02 -15.14 -4.35
N THR A 28 11.05 -14.04 -5.11
CA THR A 28 11.37 -14.06 -6.55
C THR A 28 12.69 -13.39 -6.89
N GLY A 29 13.17 -12.45 -6.06
CA GLY A 29 14.27 -11.54 -6.39
C GLY A 29 13.95 -10.52 -7.48
N ASP A 30 12.71 -10.49 -7.99
CA ASP A 30 12.30 -9.62 -9.09
C ASP A 30 11.65 -8.34 -8.56
N VAL A 31 12.36 -7.22 -8.77
CA VAL A 31 11.93 -5.89 -8.33
C VAL A 31 10.71 -5.40 -9.10
N ALA A 32 10.58 -5.72 -10.39
CA ALA A 32 9.44 -5.31 -11.19
C ALA A 32 8.17 -6.06 -10.78
N ALA A 33 8.27 -7.38 -10.56
CA ALA A 33 7.17 -8.17 -10.03
C ALA A 33 6.73 -7.68 -8.64
N ALA A 34 7.70 -7.35 -7.77
CA ALA A 34 7.42 -6.79 -6.45
C ALA A 34 6.72 -5.42 -6.52
N ALA A 35 7.15 -4.54 -7.41
CA ALA A 35 6.53 -3.23 -7.63
C ALA A 35 5.10 -3.35 -8.14
N LEU A 36 4.83 -4.28 -9.05
CA LEU A 36 3.48 -4.57 -9.54
C LEU A 36 2.57 -5.10 -8.43
N ALA A 37 3.08 -5.98 -7.57
CA ALA A 37 2.33 -6.48 -6.41
C ALA A 37 1.99 -5.35 -5.43
N ALA A 38 2.91 -4.43 -5.18
CA ALA A 38 2.67 -3.25 -4.35
C ALA A 38 1.60 -2.33 -4.95
N LYS A 39 1.62 -2.12 -6.28
CA LYS A 39 0.62 -1.32 -7.00
C LYS A 39 -0.77 -1.95 -6.89
N ALA A 40 -0.88 -3.26 -7.12
CA ALA A 40 -2.14 -3.98 -6.98
C ALA A 40 -2.71 -3.87 -5.57
N ALA A 41 -1.88 -4.10 -4.54
CA ALA A 41 -2.34 -4.00 -3.16
C ALA A 41 -2.69 -2.57 -2.72
N ALA A 42 -1.96 -1.56 -3.22
CA ALA A 42 -2.34 -0.17 -3.02
C ALA A 42 -3.70 0.14 -3.65
N ASP A 43 -3.99 -0.40 -4.82
CA ASP A 43 -5.27 -0.26 -5.52
C ASP A 43 -6.43 -0.88 -4.73
N GLU A 44 -6.20 -2.06 -4.14
CA GLU A 44 -7.15 -2.79 -3.29
C GLU A 44 -7.53 -2.03 -2.01
N THR A 45 -6.75 -1.03 -1.59
CA THR A 45 -7.11 -0.20 -0.42
C THR A 45 -8.35 0.68 -0.66
N ARG A 46 -8.82 0.80 -1.91
CA ARG A 46 -10.12 1.41 -2.23
C ARG A 46 -11.23 0.70 -1.45
N GLY A 47 -12.17 1.48 -0.92
CA GLY A 47 -13.29 0.95 -0.15
C GLY A 47 -12.93 0.40 1.23
N MET A 48 -11.65 0.22 1.58
CA MET A 48 -11.27 -0.23 2.93
C MET A 48 -11.61 0.84 3.96
N ARG A 49 -12.15 0.42 5.10
CA ARG A 49 -12.37 1.31 6.24
C ARG A 49 -11.04 1.53 6.94
N ALA A 50 -10.56 2.76 6.98
CA ALA A 50 -9.33 3.09 7.71
C ALA A 50 -9.47 2.75 9.19
N SER A 51 -8.48 2.03 9.73
CA SER A 51 -8.39 1.70 11.16
C SER A 51 -7.31 2.54 11.87
N LEU A 52 -6.44 3.21 11.12
CA LEU A 52 -5.31 3.99 11.64
C LEU A 52 -5.06 5.28 10.86
N GLY A 53 -4.35 6.22 11.49
CA GLY A 53 -3.86 7.44 10.85
C GLY A 53 -4.92 8.53 10.62
N ARG A 54 -4.57 9.55 9.83
CA ARG A 54 -5.44 10.71 9.56
C ARG A 54 -6.69 10.36 8.76
N ALA A 55 -6.67 9.25 8.03
CA ALA A 55 -7.81 8.76 7.27
C ALA A 55 -9.02 8.40 8.15
N VAL A 56 -8.80 8.04 9.42
CA VAL A 56 -9.89 7.72 10.38
C VAL A 56 -10.77 8.94 10.69
N TYR A 57 -10.20 10.16 10.62
CA TYR A 57 -10.95 11.39 10.90
C TYR A 57 -11.80 11.86 9.71
N VAL A 58 -11.51 11.35 8.52
CA VAL A 58 -12.23 11.70 7.30
C VAL A 58 -13.47 10.80 7.21
N GLY A 59 -14.46 11.11 8.03
CA GLY A 59 -15.82 10.58 7.86
C GLY A 59 -16.47 11.21 6.63
N GLY A 60 -17.17 10.42 5.82
CA GLY A 60 -17.88 10.91 4.64
C GLY A 60 -17.93 9.88 3.50
N THR A 61 -18.51 10.27 2.37
CA THR A 61 -18.58 9.46 1.15
C THR A 61 -17.49 9.91 0.17
N GLY A 62 -16.93 8.98 -0.62
CA GLY A 62 -15.98 9.31 -1.70
C GLY A 62 -14.55 8.80 -1.50
N PHE A 63 -14.10 8.59 -0.26
CA PHE A 63 -12.83 7.90 0.02
C PHE A 63 -12.86 6.42 -0.40
N GLU A 64 -14.06 5.87 -0.58
CA GLU A 64 -14.28 4.49 -1.04
C GLU A 64 -13.79 4.29 -2.48
N GLN A 65 -13.71 5.36 -3.27
CA GLN A 65 -13.36 5.29 -4.70
C GLN A 65 -11.87 5.53 -4.96
N VAL A 66 -11.12 5.98 -3.96
CA VAL A 66 -9.69 6.30 -4.08
C VAL A 66 -8.85 5.45 -3.13
N PRO A 67 -7.64 5.03 -3.54
CA PRO A 67 -6.77 4.23 -2.70
C PRO A 67 -6.26 5.07 -1.51
N ASP A 68 -5.69 4.42 -0.50
CA ASP A 68 -4.89 5.09 0.52
C ASP A 68 -3.74 5.86 -0.15
N PRO A 69 -3.61 7.18 0.10
CA PRO A 69 -2.58 7.98 -0.54
C PRO A 69 -1.16 7.55 -0.13
N GLY A 70 -0.98 7.00 1.07
CA GLY A 70 0.30 6.48 1.53
C GLY A 70 0.70 5.22 0.77
N ALA A 71 -0.18 4.23 0.71
CA ALA A 71 0.02 3.01 -0.07
C ALA A 71 0.26 3.32 -1.54
N TRP A 72 -0.54 4.22 -2.13
CA TRP A 72 -0.41 4.63 -3.52
C TRP A 72 0.93 5.33 -3.81
N GLY A 73 1.32 6.29 -2.98
CA GLY A 73 2.60 6.99 -3.13
C GLY A 73 3.80 6.03 -3.04
N LEU A 74 3.74 5.05 -2.13
CA LEU A 74 4.77 4.02 -2.01
C LEU A 74 4.81 3.08 -3.22
N ALA A 75 3.65 2.70 -3.76
CA ALA A 75 3.59 1.92 -4.99
C ALA A 75 4.21 2.68 -6.18
N CYS A 76 3.92 3.98 -6.34
CA CYS A 76 4.57 4.80 -7.37
C CYS A 76 6.09 4.85 -7.20
N PHE A 77 6.58 4.96 -5.97
CA PHE A 77 8.02 4.91 -5.69
C PHE A 77 8.64 3.57 -6.13
N PHE A 78 7.99 2.44 -5.83
CA PHE A 78 8.49 1.13 -6.24
C PHE A 78 8.46 0.92 -7.76
N LEU A 79 7.44 1.43 -8.45
CA LEU A 79 7.39 1.38 -9.92
C LEU A 79 8.56 2.17 -10.53
N GLY A 80 8.82 3.38 -10.03
CA GLY A 80 9.98 4.18 -10.45
C GLY A 80 11.32 3.48 -10.16
N LEU A 81 11.43 2.81 -9.00
CA LEU A 81 12.60 2.00 -8.66
C LEU A 81 12.80 0.82 -9.63
N ALA A 82 11.71 0.20 -10.08
CA ALA A 82 11.74 -0.89 -11.05
C ALA A 82 12.02 -0.43 -12.49
N GLY A 83 12.15 0.89 -12.72
CA GLY A 83 12.33 1.47 -14.05
C GLY A 83 11.04 1.60 -14.86
N GLY A 84 9.87 1.48 -14.21
CA GLY A 84 8.57 1.80 -14.80
C GLY A 84 8.26 3.29 -14.63
N GLU A 85 7.90 3.97 -15.72
CA GLU A 85 7.41 5.35 -15.73
C GLU A 85 6.03 5.51 -15.06
#